data_AF-A0A7V4T6N2-F1
#
_entry.id   AF-A0A7V4T6N2-F1
#
_cell.length_a   1.000
_cell.length_b   1.000
_cell.length_c   1.000
_cell.angle_alpha   90.00
_cell.angle_beta   90.00
_cell.angle_gamma   90.00
#
_symmetry.space_group_name_H-M   'P 1'
#
loop_
_entity.id
_entity.type
_entity.pdbx_description
1 polymer ?
#
loop_
_entity_poly.entity_id
_entity_poly.type
_entity_poly.pdbx_seq_one_letter_code
_entity_poly.pdbx_strand_id
1 'polypeptide(L)'
;MNQWYCSVCHEKFDSKDQPDTCDVCHADNRMIMNIKEVPQSLDQVRDLARKKLKGICAAYPSCDGNFDKICQREAYGKPIGLGGAGQGRSFRSNFEALENIQLNMSVLGDHFEPDTSCSFLGIGLDFPVLPSSTAGAQNYNDALDETMFCTSVLRGSKEAGTIGLRGDTWFYTPDDNPSLNAMKACDGYGIPIFKPRSQDVLKILIEKAENIGCKAVGIDLDGCGSTIMARQGQPVFKKNVKDIEELVKFTTLPFITKGIMIPDEAQKCADAGVAVISVSNHGGRVLDSTPGVATMLPLIREKLGDFITITADGGVRTGYDVLKMLALGADAVFLGRDIIRAAVGAG
;
A
#
# COMPACT_ATOMS: atom_id res chain seq x y z
N MET A 1 -37.46 -9.40 8.66
CA MET A 1 -36.58 -9.12 7.51
C MET A 1 -35.34 -8.48 8.09
N ASN A 2 -34.15 -8.92 7.71
CA ASN A 2 -32.89 -8.33 8.15
C ASN A 2 -32.46 -7.25 7.14
N GLN A 3 -31.83 -6.20 7.64
CA GLN A 3 -31.14 -5.22 6.80
C GLN A 3 -29.68 -5.57 6.67
N TRP A 4 -29.20 -5.57 5.43
CA TRP A 4 -27.83 -5.86 5.07
C TRP A 4 -27.21 -4.66 4.36
N TYR A 5 -25.89 -4.60 4.40
CA TYR A 5 -25.09 -3.49 3.89
C TYR A 5 -23.85 -4.04 3.20
N CYS A 6 -23.63 -3.64 1.94
CA CYS A 6 -22.41 -3.95 1.22
C CYS A 6 -21.32 -2.92 1.57
N SER A 7 -20.21 -3.38 2.13
CA SER A 7 -19.12 -2.50 2.56
C SER A 7 -18.26 -1.92 1.43
N VAL A 8 -18.43 -2.41 0.19
CA VAL A 8 -17.67 -1.95 -1.00
C VAL A 8 -18.39 -0.84 -1.77
N CYS A 9 -19.72 -0.85 -1.78
CA CYS A 9 -20.53 0.09 -2.55
C CYS A 9 -21.57 0.86 -1.71
N HIS A 10 -21.63 0.58 -0.41
CA HIS A 10 -22.56 1.19 0.53
C HIS A 10 -24.05 0.90 0.30
N GLU A 11 -24.37 0.00 -0.65
CA GLU A 11 -25.75 -0.42 -0.93
C GLU A 11 -26.39 -1.13 0.25
N LYS A 12 -27.68 -0.88 0.47
CA LYS A 12 -28.48 -1.51 1.53
C LYS A 12 -29.61 -2.31 0.91
N PHE A 13 -29.87 -3.49 1.44
CA PHE A 13 -30.95 -4.34 0.95
C PHE A 13 -31.61 -5.12 2.08
N ASP A 14 -32.89 -5.43 1.87
CA ASP A 14 -33.73 -6.16 2.81
C ASP A 14 -33.88 -7.62 2.36
N SER A 15 -33.42 -8.55 3.20
CA SER A 15 -33.57 -9.98 2.93
C SER A 15 -33.69 -10.77 4.22
N LYS A 16 -34.21 -12.00 4.15
CA LYS A 16 -34.30 -12.87 5.34
C LYS A 16 -32.90 -13.32 5.78
N ASP A 17 -32.14 -13.84 4.83
CA ASP A 17 -30.80 -14.41 5.02
C ASP A 17 -29.76 -13.49 4.36
N GLN A 18 -28.49 -13.65 4.73
CA GLN A 18 -27.39 -12.89 4.13
C GLN A 18 -27.31 -13.21 2.63
N PRO A 19 -27.35 -12.21 1.74
CA PRO A 19 -27.18 -12.46 0.32
C PRO A 19 -25.78 -12.97 -0.01
N ASP A 20 -25.73 -13.87 -1.00
CA ASP A 20 -24.47 -14.46 -1.46
C ASP A 20 -23.59 -13.45 -2.21
N THR A 21 -24.23 -12.50 -2.91
CA THR A 21 -23.57 -11.46 -3.70
C THR A 21 -24.31 -10.14 -3.62
N CYS A 22 -23.60 -9.03 -3.79
CA CYS A 22 -24.16 -7.70 -3.95
C CYS A 22 -24.62 -7.50 -5.40
N ASP A 23 -25.87 -7.09 -5.59
CA ASP A 23 -26.44 -6.90 -6.94
C ASP A 23 -25.84 -5.69 -7.70
N VAL A 24 -25.19 -4.76 -6.99
CA VAL A 24 -24.63 -3.54 -7.56
C VAL A 24 -23.16 -3.70 -7.96
N CYS A 25 -22.33 -4.21 -7.04
CA CYS A 25 -20.89 -4.29 -7.27
C CYS A 25 -20.36 -5.73 -7.32
N HIS A 26 -21.23 -6.73 -7.23
CA HIS A 26 -20.90 -8.17 -7.30
C HIS A 26 -19.92 -8.65 -6.23
N ALA A 27 -19.74 -7.88 -5.14
CA ALA A 27 -18.99 -8.32 -3.99
C ALA A 27 -19.69 -9.52 -3.34
N ASP A 28 -18.93 -10.53 -2.93
CA ASP A 28 -19.50 -11.71 -2.28
C ASP A 28 -19.92 -11.43 -0.83
N ASN A 29 -20.55 -12.43 -0.21
CA ASN A 29 -21.10 -12.34 1.14
C ASN A 29 -20.09 -11.93 2.22
N ARG A 30 -18.77 -12.09 2.02
CA ARG A 30 -17.74 -11.63 2.98
C ARG A 30 -17.74 -10.11 3.15
N MET A 31 -18.27 -9.40 2.14
CA MET A 31 -18.41 -7.94 2.08
C MET A 31 -19.82 -7.44 2.38
N ILE A 32 -20.71 -8.33 2.81
CA ILE A 32 -22.08 -8.00 3.13
C ILE A 32 -22.26 -8.19 4.62
N MET A 33 -22.53 -7.11 5.35
CA MET A 33 -22.65 -7.13 6.80
C MET A 33 -24.11 -6.90 7.21
N ASN A 34 -24.53 -7.48 8.32
CA ASN A 34 -25.78 -7.05 8.94
C ASN A 34 -25.61 -5.57 9.33
N ILE A 35 -26.61 -4.73 9.06
CA ILE A 35 -26.48 -3.28 9.31
C ILE A 35 -26.16 -2.95 10.78
N LYS A 36 -26.59 -3.82 11.71
CA LYS A 36 -26.33 -3.68 13.15
C LYS A 36 -24.88 -4.01 13.54
N GLU A 37 -24.13 -4.66 12.66
CA GLU A 37 -22.73 -5.07 12.85
C GLU A 37 -21.73 -4.15 12.15
N VAL A 38 -22.22 -3.14 11.41
CA VAL A 38 -21.36 -2.17 10.73
C VAL A 38 -20.60 -1.36 11.77
N PRO A 39 -19.25 -1.39 11.75
CA PRO A 39 -18.45 -0.73 12.77
C PRO A 39 -18.60 0.80 12.68
N GLN A 40 -18.70 1.43 13.85
CA GLN A 40 -18.84 2.89 14.03
C GLN A 40 -17.54 3.55 14.49
N SER A 41 -16.48 2.78 14.68
CA SER A 41 -15.16 3.28 15.07
C SER A 41 -14.03 2.44 14.50
N LEU A 42 -12.84 3.03 14.39
CA LEU A 42 -11.63 2.33 13.95
C LEU A 42 -11.29 1.13 14.85
N ASP A 43 -11.57 1.22 16.14
CA ASP A 43 -11.32 0.11 17.06
C ASP A 43 -12.25 -1.08 16.80
N GLN A 44 -13.52 -0.82 16.45
CA GLN A 44 -14.44 -1.89 16.03
C GLN A 44 -13.98 -2.52 14.70
N VAL A 45 -13.51 -1.71 13.74
CA VAL A 45 -12.89 -2.22 12.51
C VAL A 45 -11.69 -3.14 12.84
N ARG A 46 -10.81 -2.71 13.75
CA ARG A 46 -9.65 -3.50 14.20
C ARG A 46 -10.04 -4.78 14.92
N ASP A 47 -11.12 -4.76 15.70
CA ASP A 47 -11.64 -5.95 16.39
C ASP A 47 -12.18 -6.98 15.42
N LEU A 48 -12.91 -6.55 14.39
CA LEU A 48 -13.36 -7.43 13.30
C LEU A 48 -12.17 -7.98 12.52
N ALA A 49 -11.20 -7.13 12.18
CA ALA A 49 -9.96 -7.54 11.51
C ALA A 49 -9.21 -8.58 12.34
N ARG A 50 -9.10 -8.41 13.66
CA ARG A 50 -8.44 -9.38 14.56
C ARG A 50 -9.11 -10.76 14.52
N LYS A 51 -10.44 -10.81 14.45
CA LYS A 51 -11.18 -12.08 14.33
C LYS A 51 -10.90 -12.76 13.00
N LYS A 52 -10.97 -12.01 11.90
CA LYS A 52 -10.74 -12.53 10.54
C LYS A 52 -9.27 -12.91 10.29
N LEU A 53 -8.31 -12.17 10.87
CA LEU A 53 -6.86 -12.39 10.75
C LEU A 53 -6.29 -13.31 11.85
N LYS A 54 -7.13 -14.08 12.55
CA LYS A 54 -6.70 -14.96 13.64
C LYS A 54 -5.54 -15.85 13.20
N GLY A 55 -4.49 -15.91 14.02
CA GLY A 55 -3.26 -16.66 13.74
C GLY A 55 -2.25 -15.94 12.84
N ILE A 56 -2.63 -14.85 12.18
CA ILE A 56 -1.76 -14.09 11.26
C ILE A 56 -1.42 -12.71 11.84
N CYS A 57 -2.42 -11.97 12.32
CA CYS A 57 -2.23 -10.64 12.89
C CYS A 57 -3.26 -10.37 13.99
N ALA A 58 -2.79 -9.88 15.14
CA ALA A 58 -3.67 -9.52 16.24
C ALA A 58 -4.23 -8.09 16.17
N ALA A 59 -3.99 -7.36 15.07
CA ALA A 59 -4.35 -5.94 14.92
C ALA A 59 -3.97 -5.12 16.18
N TYR A 60 -2.69 -5.23 16.57
CA TYR A 60 -2.18 -4.60 17.78
C TYR A 60 -2.38 -3.07 17.76
N PRO A 61 -2.77 -2.45 18.89
CA PRO A 61 -2.90 -0.99 18.99
C PRO A 61 -1.61 -0.26 18.61
N SER A 62 -0.48 -0.74 19.12
CA SER A 62 0.85 -0.37 18.62
C SER A 62 1.33 -1.45 17.67
N CYS A 63 1.74 -1.08 16.46
CA CYS A 63 2.27 -2.02 15.47
C CYS A 63 3.77 -1.75 15.22
N ASP A 64 4.53 -1.90 16.31
CA ASP A 64 5.93 -1.54 16.51
C ASP A 64 6.99 -2.59 16.10
N GLY A 65 6.58 -3.73 15.54
CA GLY A 65 7.51 -4.80 15.19
C GLY A 65 8.19 -5.52 16.38
N ASN A 66 7.69 -5.40 17.61
CA ASN A 66 8.20 -6.12 18.79
C ASN A 66 8.16 -7.65 18.57
N PHE A 67 9.24 -8.34 18.93
CA PHE A 67 9.46 -9.79 18.75
C PHE A 67 8.52 -10.69 19.58
N ASP A 68 7.82 -10.16 20.57
CA ASP A 68 6.81 -10.92 21.33
C ASP A 68 5.48 -11.03 20.59
N LYS A 69 5.29 -10.23 19.53
CA LYS A 69 4.05 -10.19 18.76
C LYS A 69 3.91 -11.43 17.89
N ILE A 70 2.68 -11.93 17.74
CA ILE A 70 2.40 -13.18 17.01
C ILE A 70 2.92 -13.14 15.56
N CYS A 71 2.89 -11.97 14.93
CA CYS A 71 3.37 -11.78 13.57
C CYS A 71 4.88 -11.60 13.47
N GLN A 72 5.59 -11.38 14.59
CA GLN A 72 7.04 -11.21 14.65
C GLN A 72 7.64 -12.40 15.36
N ARG A 73 8.15 -13.40 14.62
CA ARG A 73 8.91 -14.53 15.19
C ARG A 73 9.90 -15.02 14.13
N GLU A 74 11.08 -15.47 14.55
CA GLU A 74 11.94 -16.25 13.66
C GLU A 74 11.16 -17.48 13.20
N ALA A 75 10.86 -17.54 11.92
CA ALA A 75 10.13 -18.66 11.35
C ALA A 75 10.77 -19.05 10.02
N TYR A 76 11.92 -19.72 10.11
CA TYR A 76 12.54 -20.36 8.97
C TYR A 76 11.53 -21.33 8.33
N GLY A 77 11.04 -20.99 7.13
CA GLY A 77 10.12 -21.82 6.36
C GLY A 77 8.62 -21.59 6.58
N LYS A 78 8.18 -20.68 7.47
CA LYS A 78 6.75 -20.30 7.54
C LYS A 78 6.45 -19.06 6.68
N PRO A 79 5.23 -18.93 6.15
CA PRO A 79 4.79 -17.68 5.51
C PRO A 79 4.91 -16.51 6.48
N ILE A 80 5.53 -15.42 6.03
CA ILE A 80 5.78 -14.20 6.81
C ILE A 80 4.47 -13.51 7.24
N GLY A 81 3.33 -13.85 6.62
CA GLY A 81 2.02 -13.27 6.95
C GLY A 81 2.06 -11.75 6.81
N LEU A 82 1.72 -11.01 7.88
CA LEU A 82 1.87 -9.56 8.01
C LEU A 82 3.14 -9.13 8.79
N GLY A 83 3.99 -10.08 9.18
CA GLY A 83 5.26 -9.88 9.90
C GLY A 83 6.37 -9.25 9.07
N GLY A 84 7.57 -9.15 9.66
CA GLY A 84 8.81 -8.86 8.94
C GLY A 84 9.51 -10.15 8.47
N ALA A 85 10.35 -10.04 7.43
CA ALA A 85 11.17 -11.14 6.96
C ALA A 85 12.30 -11.47 7.95
N GLY A 86 12.83 -12.69 7.88
CA GLY A 86 13.97 -13.11 8.69
C GLY A 86 13.66 -13.10 10.18
N GLN A 87 14.45 -12.33 10.94
CA GLN A 87 14.26 -12.10 12.37
C GLN A 87 13.22 -11.00 12.63
N GLY A 88 12.78 -10.28 11.60
CA GLY A 88 11.85 -9.17 11.71
C GLY A 88 12.51 -7.84 12.10
N ARG A 89 13.85 -7.75 12.01
CA ARG A 89 14.62 -6.57 12.40
C ARG A 89 14.26 -5.35 11.58
N SER A 90 14.14 -5.46 10.26
CA SER A 90 13.82 -4.30 9.39
C SER A 90 12.44 -3.71 9.70
N PHE A 91 11.47 -4.56 10.05
CA PHE A 91 10.17 -4.07 10.48
C PHE A 91 10.31 -3.30 11.81
N ARG A 92 11.08 -3.82 12.76
CA ARG A 92 11.38 -3.11 14.01
C ARG A 92 12.14 -1.80 13.76
N SER A 93 13.19 -1.81 12.93
CA SER A 93 13.98 -0.64 12.54
C SER A 93 13.13 0.48 11.95
N ASN A 94 12.12 0.15 11.15
CA ASN A 94 11.19 1.15 10.62
C ASN A 94 10.42 1.89 11.71
N PHE A 95 9.98 1.18 12.75
CA PHE A 95 9.30 1.79 13.88
C PHE A 95 10.27 2.64 14.72
N GLU A 96 11.42 2.07 15.08
CA GLU A 96 12.42 2.75 15.94
C GLU A 96 12.99 4.01 15.27
N ALA A 97 13.21 3.99 13.95
CA ALA A 97 13.67 5.17 13.22
C ALA A 97 12.69 6.35 13.31
N LEU A 98 11.38 6.09 13.30
CA LEU A 98 10.36 7.13 13.50
C LEU A 98 10.19 7.52 14.98
N GLU A 99 10.25 6.54 15.88
CA GLU A 99 10.13 6.75 17.32
C GLU A 99 11.24 7.68 17.85
N ASN A 100 12.45 7.52 17.32
CA ASN A 100 13.62 8.32 17.70
C ASN A 100 13.59 9.77 17.22
N ILE A 101 12.61 10.16 16.40
CA ILE A 101 12.44 11.55 15.94
C ILE A 101 11.47 12.26 16.86
N GLN A 102 11.87 13.40 17.40
CA GLN A 102 11.02 14.29 18.19
C GLN A 102 10.63 15.53 17.39
N LEU A 103 9.43 16.04 17.64
CA LEU A 103 8.96 17.30 17.09
C LEU A 103 9.19 18.41 18.11
N ASN A 104 9.75 19.53 17.67
CA ASN A 104 9.81 20.74 18.47
C ASN A 104 8.51 21.53 18.31
N MET A 105 7.88 21.86 19.42
CA MET A 105 6.66 22.65 19.42
C MET A 105 7.00 24.12 19.11
N SER A 106 6.38 24.67 18.08
CA SER A 106 6.40 26.12 17.80
C SER A 106 5.16 26.76 18.44
N VAL A 107 5.36 27.79 19.27
CA VAL A 107 4.28 28.44 20.04
C VAL A 107 4.22 29.96 19.89
N LEU A 108 5.13 30.54 19.09
CA LEU A 108 5.18 31.97 18.81
C LEU A 108 4.97 32.19 17.31
N GLY A 109 4.01 33.03 16.95
CA GLY A 109 3.66 33.34 15.56
C GLY A 109 2.22 33.78 15.44
N ASP A 110 1.82 34.16 14.22
CA ASP A 110 0.44 34.46 13.90
C ASP A 110 -0.42 33.18 13.93
N HIS A 111 -1.68 33.34 14.30
CA HIS A 111 -2.65 32.24 14.23
C HIS A 111 -2.86 31.80 12.78
N PHE A 112 -2.96 30.50 12.56
CA PHE A 112 -3.34 29.91 11.28
C PHE A 112 -4.17 28.65 11.50
N GLU A 113 -5.05 28.36 10.55
CA GLU A 113 -5.73 27.06 10.47
C GLU A 113 -4.86 26.12 9.62
N PRO A 114 -4.46 24.93 10.13
CA PRO A 114 -3.69 23.98 9.33
C PRO A 114 -4.44 23.53 8.08
N ASP A 115 -3.79 23.66 6.92
CA ASP A 115 -4.27 23.11 5.66
C ASP A 115 -3.47 21.84 5.34
N THR A 116 -4.18 20.72 5.24
CA THR A 116 -3.57 19.43 4.88
C THR A 116 -3.65 19.15 3.39
N SER A 117 -4.38 19.94 2.62
CA SER A 117 -4.55 19.70 1.19
C SER A 117 -3.22 19.73 0.45
N CYS A 118 -3.07 18.87 -0.54
CA CYS A 118 -1.86 18.79 -1.34
C CYS A 118 -2.16 18.33 -2.77
N SER A 119 -1.12 18.24 -3.59
CA SER A 119 -1.20 17.71 -4.95
C SER A 119 -0.22 16.56 -5.12
N PHE A 120 -0.68 15.44 -5.67
CA PHE A 120 0.16 14.30 -6.03
C PHE A 120 -0.02 14.00 -7.52
N LEU A 121 1.02 14.21 -8.32
CA LEU A 121 0.95 14.05 -9.78
C LEU A 121 -0.16 14.90 -10.44
N GLY A 122 -0.41 16.10 -9.91
CA GLY A 122 -1.48 16.99 -10.38
C GLY A 122 -2.88 16.62 -9.87
N ILE A 123 -3.01 15.57 -9.08
CA ILE A 123 -4.26 15.15 -8.43
C ILE A 123 -4.38 15.88 -7.10
N GLY A 124 -5.44 16.65 -6.91
CA GLY A 124 -5.75 17.26 -5.61
C GLY A 124 -6.12 16.19 -4.58
N LEU A 125 -5.49 16.26 -3.40
CA LEU A 125 -5.76 15.40 -2.25
C LEU A 125 -6.14 16.26 -1.04
N ASP A 126 -7.01 15.75 -0.18
CA ASP A 126 -7.41 16.43 1.07
C ASP A 126 -6.32 16.33 2.15
N PHE A 127 -5.45 15.34 2.05
CA PHE A 127 -4.30 15.11 2.93
C PHE A 127 -3.19 14.30 2.24
N PRO A 128 -1.90 14.43 2.66
CA PRO A 128 -0.75 13.80 2.01
C PRO A 128 -0.56 12.34 2.46
N VAL A 129 -1.64 11.57 2.55
CA VAL A 129 -1.61 10.17 2.97
C VAL A 129 -2.30 9.30 1.93
N LEU A 130 -1.59 8.31 1.40
CA LEU A 130 -2.09 7.39 0.38
C LEU A 130 -1.98 5.94 0.88
N PRO A 131 -2.93 5.06 0.54
CA PRO A 131 -2.74 3.62 0.72
C PRO A 131 -1.55 3.11 -0.10
N SER A 132 -0.65 2.37 0.54
CA SER A 132 0.47 1.69 -0.13
C SER A 132 -0.02 0.54 -1.00
N SER A 133 0.79 0.14 -1.98
CA SER A 133 0.55 -0.93 -2.96
C SER A 133 0.61 -2.34 -2.34
N THR A 134 -0.22 -2.57 -1.32
CA THR A 134 -0.39 -3.86 -0.65
C THR A 134 -1.15 -4.85 -1.54
N ALA A 135 -0.90 -6.14 -1.36
CA ALA A 135 -1.55 -7.23 -2.09
C ALA A 135 -1.48 -8.54 -1.28
N GLY A 136 -2.23 -9.55 -1.72
CA GLY A 136 -2.27 -10.89 -1.16
C GLY A 136 -3.17 -11.05 0.06
N ALA A 137 -4.14 -10.14 0.25
CA ALA A 137 -5.08 -10.22 1.35
C ALA A 137 -5.95 -11.49 1.30
N GLN A 138 -6.17 -12.04 0.10
CA GLN A 138 -6.90 -13.30 -0.07
C GLN A 138 -6.22 -14.49 0.64
N ASN A 139 -4.90 -14.47 0.83
CA ASN A 139 -4.23 -15.51 1.64
C ASN A 139 -4.47 -15.40 3.14
N TYR A 140 -5.08 -14.31 3.61
CA TYR A 140 -5.28 -14.07 5.03
C TYR A 140 -6.62 -14.65 5.47
N ASN A 141 -6.63 -15.99 5.58
CA ASN A 141 -7.81 -16.79 5.96
C ASN A 141 -8.99 -16.66 5.00
N ASP A 142 -8.74 -16.36 3.72
CA ASP A 142 -9.78 -16.13 2.70
C ASP A 142 -10.83 -15.08 3.14
N ALA A 143 -10.37 -14.11 3.96
CA ALA A 143 -11.26 -13.13 4.58
C ALA A 143 -11.83 -12.12 3.57
N LEU A 144 -11.19 -11.98 2.40
CA LEU A 144 -11.56 -11.08 1.33
C LEU A 144 -10.96 -11.55 0.00
N ASP A 145 -11.74 -11.53 -1.08
CA ASP A 145 -11.24 -11.70 -2.45
C ASP A 145 -10.22 -10.61 -2.82
N GLU A 146 -9.22 -10.91 -3.65
CA GLU A 146 -8.16 -9.97 -4.00
C GLU A 146 -8.65 -8.80 -4.86
N THR A 147 -9.60 -9.03 -5.78
CA THR A 147 -10.21 -7.95 -6.58
C THR A 147 -11.08 -7.08 -5.69
N MET A 148 -11.85 -7.66 -4.77
CA MET A 148 -12.63 -6.90 -3.79
C MET A 148 -11.75 -6.12 -2.81
N PHE A 149 -10.63 -6.68 -2.36
CA PHE A 149 -9.63 -5.95 -1.58
C PHE A 149 -9.13 -4.73 -2.32
N CYS A 150 -8.76 -4.88 -3.59
CA CYS A 150 -8.33 -3.75 -4.40
C CYS A 150 -9.46 -2.72 -4.59
N THR A 151 -10.68 -3.17 -4.90
CA THR A 151 -11.83 -2.30 -5.15
C THR A 151 -12.21 -1.48 -3.92
N SER A 152 -12.27 -2.12 -2.74
CA SER A 152 -12.50 -1.44 -1.47
C SER A 152 -11.50 -0.33 -1.21
N VAL A 153 -10.21 -0.62 -1.37
CA VAL A 153 -9.15 0.36 -1.09
C VAL A 153 -9.26 1.54 -2.06
N LEU A 154 -9.58 1.31 -3.34
CA LEU A 154 -9.71 2.39 -4.33
C LEU A 154 -10.92 3.28 -4.07
N ARG A 155 -12.09 2.68 -3.77
CA ARG A 155 -13.31 3.43 -3.46
C ARG A 155 -13.17 4.20 -2.14
N GLY A 156 -12.70 3.53 -1.09
CA GLY A 156 -12.44 4.16 0.19
C GLY A 156 -11.40 5.28 0.11
N SER A 157 -10.39 5.15 -0.76
CA SER A 157 -9.45 6.26 -1.04
C SER A 157 -10.18 7.46 -1.64
N LYS A 158 -10.95 7.23 -2.71
CA LYS A 158 -11.69 8.29 -3.42
C LYS A 158 -12.64 9.03 -2.48
N GLU A 159 -13.38 8.30 -1.65
CA GLU A 159 -14.31 8.86 -0.67
C GLU A 159 -13.60 9.63 0.44
N ALA A 160 -12.40 9.19 0.83
CA ALA A 160 -11.58 9.88 1.81
C ALA A 160 -10.81 11.08 1.24
N GLY A 161 -10.95 11.41 -0.04
CA GLY A 161 -10.23 12.54 -0.67
C GLY A 161 -8.77 12.24 -1.00
N THR A 162 -8.41 10.97 -1.21
CA THR A 162 -7.06 10.55 -1.61
C THR A 162 -7.09 9.52 -2.75
N ILE A 163 -5.92 9.11 -3.28
CA ILE A 163 -5.81 8.09 -4.32
C ILE A 163 -5.11 6.82 -3.82
N GLY A 164 -5.63 5.66 -4.18
CA GLY A 164 -5.11 4.37 -3.76
C GLY A 164 -4.07 3.79 -4.73
N LEU A 165 -2.97 3.26 -4.17
CA LEU A 165 -2.02 2.44 -4.91
C LEU A 165 -2.33 0.95 -4.68
N ARG A 166 -2.24 0.13 -5.73
CA ARG A 166 -2.50 -1.31 -5.64
C ARG A 166 -1.33 -2.11 -6.17
N GLY A 167 -0.88 -3.07 -5.37
CA GLY A 167 0.17 -4.01 -5.77
C GLY A 167 -0.44 -5.24 -6.45
N ASP A 168 0.42 -6.06 -7.03
CA ASP A 168 0.10 -7.41 -7.47
C ASP A 168 0.87 -8.47 -6.65
N THR A 169 0.38 -9.71 -6.74
CA THR A 169 0.95 -10.89 -6.10
C THR A 169 0.89 -12.07 -7.06
N TRP A 170 1.14 -13.32 -6.67
CA TRP A 170 1.16 -14.44 -7.61
C TRP A 170 -0.25 -14.90 -8.10
N PHE A 171 -1.31 -14.16 -7.75
CA PHE A 171 -2.70 -14.44 -8.06
C PHE A 171 -3.16 -13.73 -9.34
N TYR A 172 -2.39 -13.84 -10.42
CA TYR A 172 -2.82 -13.29 -11.70
C TYR A 172 -2.16 -13.99 -12.88
N THR A 173 -2.80 -13.84 -14.03
CA THR A 173 -2.15 -13.99 -15.34
C THR A 173 -2.05 -12.61 -15.99
N PRO A 174 -1.15 -12.38 -16.96
CA PRO A 174 -1.12 -11.10 -17.66
C PRO A 174 -2.49 -10.68 -18.22
N ASP A 175 -3.39 -11.64 -18.47
CA ASP A 175 -4.76 -11.41 -18.92
C ASP A 175 -5.74 -10.99 -17.83
N ASP A 176 -5.62 -11.59 -16.65
CA ASP A 176 -6.53 -11.38 -15.54
C ASP A 176 -5.73 -10.99 -14.29
N ASN A 177 -5.73 -9.69 -13.97
CA ASN A 177 -5.01 -9.11 -12.84
C ASN A 177 -5.97 -8.42 -11.87
N PRO A 178 -6.06 -8.86 -10.60
CA PRO A 178 -7.01 -8.32 -9.63
C PRO A 178 -6.92 -6.81 -9.42
N SER A 179 -5.71 -6.24 -9.44
CA SER A 179 -5.51 -4.80 -9.28
C SER A 179 -6.08 -4.02 -10.47
N LEU A 180 -5.83 -4.49 -11.71
CA LEU A 180 -6.33 -3.84 -12.93
C LEU A 180 -7.85 -4.02 -13.08
N ASN A 181 -8.40 -5.17 -12.70
CA ASN A 181 -9.85 -5.38 -12.67
C ASN A 181 -10.54 -4.37 -11.74
N ALA A 182 -9.97 -4.16 -10.54
CA ALA A 182 -10.48 -3.17 -9.60
C ALA A 182 -10.35 -1.72 -10.13
N MET A 183 -9.24 -1.38 -10.80
CA MET A 183 -9.08 -0.06 -11.44
C MET A 183 -10.15 0.16 -12.51
N LYS A 184 -10.41 -0.86 -13.35
CA LYS A 184 -11.46 -0.81 -14.36
C LYS A 184 -12.85 -0.61 -13.73
N ALA A 185 -13.14 -1.31 -12.63
CA ALA A 185 -14.38 -1.15 -11.87
C ALA A 185 -14.51 0.20 -11.13
N CYS A 186 -13.42 0.97 -11.06
CA CYS A 186 -13.35 2.30 -10.45
C CYS A 186 -13.06 3.39 -11.49
N ASP A 187 -13.38 3.17 -12.77
CA ASP A 187 -13.19 4.13 -13.87
C ASP A 187 -11.76 4.68 -13.99
N GLY A 188 -10.77 3.80 -13.81
CA GLY A 188 -9.34 4.14 -13.84
C GLY A 188 -8.85 4.92 -12.62
N TYR A 189 -9.66 5.04 -11.56
CA TYR A 189 -9.25 5.72 -10.34
C TYR A 189 -8.30 4.85 -9.50
N GLY A 190 -7.00 5.06 -9.71
CA GLY A 190 -5.93 4.52 -8.88
C GLY A 190 -4.62 4.33 -9.64
N ILE A 191 -3.64 3.75 -8.95
CA ILE A 191 -2.27 3.60 -9.45
C ILE A 191 -1.79 2.15 -9.22
N PRO A 192 -1.61 1.33 -10.28
CA PRO A 192 -1.01 0.02 -10.15
C PRO A 192 0.52 0.11 -9.99
N ILE A 193 1.05 -0.63 -9.01
CA ILE A 193 2.49 -0.82 -8.78
C ILE A 193 2.80 -2.31 -8.93
N PHE A 194 3.43 -2.68 -10.05
CA PHE A 194 3.68 -4.08 -10.37
C PHE A 194 4.96 -4.62 -9.73
N LYS A 195 4.97 -5.91 -9.40
CA LYS A 195 6.21 -6.63 -9.09
C LYS A 195 7.16 -6.57 -10.29
N PRO A 196 8.48 -6.65 -10.07
CA PRO A 196 9.44 -6.42 -11.14
C PRO A 196 9.57 -7.69 -11.99
N ARG A 197 8.56 -7.95 -12.82
CA ARG A 197 8.48 -9.09 -13.76
C ARG A 197 9.42 -8.89 -14.95
N SER A 198 9.39 -9.79 -15.94
CA SER A 198 10.11 -9.57 -17.20
C SER A 198 9.61 -8.31 -17.90
N GLN A 199 10.43 -7.70 -18.76
CA GLN A 199 10.05 -6.49 -19.51
C GLN A 199 8.76 -6.72 -20.31
N ASP A 200 8.62 -7.87 -20.98
CA ASP A 200 7.43 -8.19 -21.78
C ASP A 200 6.15 -8.23 -20.95
N VAL A 201 6.19 -8.87 -19.77
CA VAL A 201 5.03 -8.92 -18.87
C VAL A 201 4.69 -7.52 -18.35
N LEU A 202 5.70 -6.74 -17.97
CA LEU A 202 5.50 -5.38 -17.49
C LEU A 202 4.87 -4.49 -18.57
N LYS A 203 5.33 -4.57 -19.82
CA LYS A 203 4.77 -3.81 -20.94
C LYS A 203 3.29 -4.14 -21.17
N ILE A 204 2.91 -5.43 -21.13
CA ILE A 204 1.50 -5.85 -21.24
C ILE A 204 0.65 -5.23 -20.11
N LEU A 205 1.13 -5.29 -18.88
CA LEU A 205 0.40 -4.76 -17.72
C LEU A 205 0.30 -3.23 -17.74
N ILE A 206 1.37 -2.55 -18.16
CA ILE A 206 1.44 -1.09 -18.31
C ILE A 206 0.47 -0.63 -19.40
N GLU A 207 0.49 -1.25 -20.58
CA GLU A 207 -0.43 -0.93 -21.68
C GLU A 207 -1.90 -1.09 -21.24
N LYS A 208 -2.21 -2.12 -20.44
CA LYS A 208 -3.54 -2.28 -19.85
C LYS A 208 -3.89 -1.16 -18.87
N ALA A 209 -2.96 -0.75 -18.02
CA ALA A 209 -3.17 0.36 -17.09
C ALA A 209 -3.45 1.68 -17.84
N GLU A 210 -2.72 1.94 -18.94
CA GLU A 210 -2.95 3.08 -19.83
C GLU A 210 -4.34 3.02 -20.45
N ASN A 211 -4.72 1.89 -21.04
CA ASN A 211 -6.02 1.71 -21.69
C ASN A 211 -7.20 1.82 -20.71
N ILE A 212 -7.00 1.47 -19.44
CA ILE A 212 -8.00 1.65 -18.37
C ILE A 212 -8.13 3.13 -17.96
N GLY A 213 -7.13 3.97 -18.25
CA GLY A 213 -7.10 5.37 -17.83
C GLY A 213 -6.57 5.58 -16.40
N CYS A 214 -5.71 4.67 -15.91
CA CYS A 214 -5.01 4.83 -14.64
C CYS A 214 -4.21 6.14 -14.61
N LYS A 215 -4.00 6.70 -13.41
CA LYS A 215 -3.39 8.04 -13.27
C LYS A 215 -1.86 8.04 -13.33
N ALA A 216 -1.26 6.91 -13.00
CA ALA A 216 0.16 6.64 -13.03
C ALA A 216 0.37 5.13 -13.08
N VAL A 217 1.61 4.69 -13.28
CA VAL A 217 1.99 3.29 -13.18
C VAL A 217 3.35 3.18 -12.51
N GLY A 218 3.65 2.04 -11.89
CA GLY A 218 4.96 1.88 -11.28
C GLY A 218 5.41 0.46 -11.07
N ILE A 219 6.62 0.35 -10.53
CA ILE A 219 7.25 -0.93 -10.20
C ILE A 219 7.78 -0.92 -8.78
N ASP A 220 7.48 -2.01 -8.07
CA ASP A 220 7.99 -2.36 -6.76
C ASP A 220 9.36 -3.06 -6.91
N LEU A 221 10.44 -2.28 -7.02
CA LEU A 221 11.78 -2.76 -7.35
C LEU A 221 12.35 -3.67 -6.26
N ASP A 222 12.13 -3.35 -4.98
CA ASP A 222 12.55 -4.21 -3.87
C ASP A 222 11.85 -5.58 -3.89
N GLY A 223 10.69 -5.67 -4.55
CA GLY A 223 9.95 -6.90 -4.80
C GLY A 223 10.73 -7.97 -5.57
N CYS A 224 11.92 -7.66 -6.12
CA CYS A 224 12.82 -8.64 -6.73
C CYS A 224 13.31 -9.70 -5.74
N GLY A 225 13.28 -9.43 -4.44
CA GLY A 225 13.57 -10.41 -3.39
C GLY A 225 12.35 -11.25 -2.96
N SER A 226 11.20 -11.12 -3.64
CA SER A 226 9.98 -11.86 -3.28
C SER A 226 10.10 -13.35 -3.58
N THR A 227 10.44 -14.13 -2.55
CA THR A 227 10.56 -15.59 -2.65
C THR A 227 9.23 -16.29 -2.93
N ILE A 228 8.10 -15.72 -2.47
CA ILE A 228 6.78 -16.32 -2.64
C ILE A 228 6.31 -16.28 -4.09
N MET A 229 6.59 -15.18 -4.79
CA MET A 229 6.34 -15.04 -6.23
C MET A 229 7.10 -16.10 -7.02
N ALA A 230 8.41 -16.21 -6.78
CA ALA A 230 9.27 -17.17 -7.47
C ALA A 230 8.83 -18.63 -7.24
N ARG A 231 8.47 -18.99 -6.00
CA ARG A 231 7.99 -20.34 -5.65
C ARG A 231 6.67 -20.72 -6.33
N GLN A 232 5.86 -19.73 -6.70
CA GLN A 232 4.56 -19.91 -7.36
C GLN A 232 4.65 -19.76 -8.88
N GLY A 233 5.86 -19.92 -9.46
CA GLY A 233 6.07 -19.88 -10.90
C GLY A 233 6.00 -18.46 -11.50
N GLN A 234 6.02 -17.42 -10.68
CA GLN A 234 6.00 -16.02 -11.12
C GLN A 234 7.34 -15.35 -10.81
N PRO A 235 8.37 -15.50 -11.66
CA PRO A 235 9.70 -14.96 -11.37
C PRO A 235 9.70 -13.43 -11.33
N VAL A 236 10.53 -12.90 -10.44
CA VAL A 236 10.79 -11.47 -10.22
C VAL A 236 12.28 -11.20 -10.40
N PHE A 237 12.63 -9.98 -10.83
CA PHE A 237 13.96 -9.66 -11.32
C PHE A 237 14.46 -8.34 -10.75
N LYS A 238 15.76 -8.27 -10.44
CA LYS A 238 16.42 -6.99 -10.20
C LYS A 238 16.46 -6.22 -11.52
N LYS A 239 16.06 -4.95 -11.49
CA LYS A 239 16.09 -4.05 -12.66
C LYS A 239 17.38 -3.26 -12.71
N ASN A 240 17.93 -3.12 -13.91
CA ASN A 240 19.00 -2.15 -14.17
C ASN A 240 18.40 -0.83 -14.67
N VAL A 241 19.21 0.23 -14.74
CA VAL A 241 18.75 1.58 -15.14
C VAL A 241 18.15 1.59 -16.55
N LYS A 242 18.71 0.83 -17.50
CA LYS A 242 18.18 0.75 -18.87
C LYS A 242 16.80 0.11 -18.90
N ASP A 243 16.54 -0.89 -18.05
CA ASP A 243 15.22 -1.50 -17.93
C ASP A 243 14.18 -0.47 -17.47
N ILE A 244 14.56 0.44 -16.56
CA ILE A 244 13.70 1.52 -16.07
C ILE A 244 13.47 2.56 -17.16
N GLU A 245 14.54 3.06 -17.80
CA GLU A 245 14.44 4.01 -18.90
C GLU A 245 13.55 3.49 -20.05
N GLU A 246 13.66 2.20 -20.38
CA GLU A 246 12.83 1.57 -21.40
C GLU A 246 11.35 1.64 -21.04
N LEU A 247 10.99 1.34 -19.79
CA LEU A 247 9.60 1.34 -19.34
C LEU A 247 9.05 2.75 -19.19
N VAL A 248 9.85 3.70 -18.71
CA VAL A 248 9.49 5.13 -18.66
C VAL A 248 9.19 5.64 -20.07
N LYS A 249 10.00 5.28 -21.08
CA LYS A 249 9.79 5.67 -22.48
C LYS A 249 8.63 4.93 -23.16
N PHE A 250 8.24 3.76 -22.64
CA PHE A 250 7.18 2.94 -23.21
C PHE A 250 5.78 3.49 -22.92
N THR A 251 5.59 4.16 -21.77
CA THR A 251 4.31 4.70 -21.34
C THR A 251 4.28 6.22 -21.40
N THR A 252 3.08 6.77 -21.56
CA THR A 252 2.78 8.20 -21.41
C THR A 252 2.37 8.58 -19.98
N LEU A 253 2.11 7.59 -19.12
CA LEU A 253 1.75 7.82 -17.72
C LEU A 253 2.98 8.21 -16.88
N PRO A 254 2.80 9.03 -15.83
CA PRO A 254 3.83 9.22 -14.83
C PRO A 254 4.29 7.87 -14.24
N PHE A 255 5.60 7.64 -14.28
CA PHE A 255 6.19 6.39 -13.84
C PHE A 255 6.69 6.49 -12.39
N ILE A 256 6.40 5.48 -11.58
CA ILE A 256 6.77 5.41 -10.16
C ILE A 256 7.73 4.25 -9.93
N THR A 257 8.83 4.50 -9.21
CA THR A 257 9.65 3.41 -8.64
C THR A 257 9.44 3.33 -7.14
N LYS A 258 9.30 2.12 -6.62
CA LYS A 258 9.13 1.86 -5.18
C LYS A 258 10.17 0.89 -4.67
N GLY A 259 10.61 1.12 -3.43
CA GLY A 259 11.58 0.25 -2.75
C GLY A 259 13.02 0.74 -2.81
N ILE A 260 13.22 2.03 -3.12
CA ILE A 260 14.56 2.63 -3.18
C ILE A 260 15.00 3.05 -1.78
N MET A 261 16.17 2.56 -1.34
CA MET A 261 16.74 2.91 -0.03
C MET A 261 18.14 3.55 -0.14
N ILE A 262 18.70 3.64 -1.34
CA ILE A 262 20.06 4.12 -1.60
C ILE A 262 20.01 5.44 -2.39
N PRO A 263 20.60 6.55 -1.89
CA PRO A 263 20.55 7.84 -2.57
C PRO A 263 21.04 7.82 -4.03
N ASP A 264 22.16 7.14 -4.31
CA ASP A 264 22.66 7.05 -5.69
C ASP A 264 21.78 6.21 -6.62
N GLU A 265 21.00 5.26 -6.10
CA GLU A 265 20.01 4.53 -6.89
C GLU A 265 18.77 5.39 -7.15
N ALA A 266 18.40 6.25 -6.19
CA ALA A 266 17.35 7.24 -6.35
C ALA A 266 17.71 8.22 -7.47
N GLN A 267 18.94 8.77 -7.46
CA GLN A 267 19.39 9.67 -8.52
C GLN A 267 19.32 9.02 -9.90
N LYS A 268 19.78 7.76 -10.03
CA LYS A 268 19.70 7.02 -11.29
C LYS A 268 18.27 6.81 -11.78
N CYS A 269 17.30 6.64 -10.87
CA CYS A 269 15.89 6.57 -11.23
C CYS A 269 15.38 7.93 -11.73
N ALA A 270 15.72 9.02 -11.04
CA ALA A 270 15.37 10.37 -11.45
C ALA A 270 15.94 10.70 -12.84
N ASP A 271 17.22 10.40 -13.07
CA ASP A 271 17.89 10.60 -14.36
C ASP A 271 17.24 9.77 -15.49
N ALA A 272 16.64 8.63 -15.16
CA ALA A 272 15.89 7.78 -16.09
C ALA A 272 14.48 8.32 -16.44
N GLY A 273 14.06 9.44 -15.85
CA GLY A 273 12.76 10.08 -16.11
C GLY A 273 11.62 9.58 -15.21
N VAL A 274 11.93 8.93 -14.09
CA VAL A 274 10.92 8.53 -13.10
C VAL A 274 10.28 9.77 -12.48
N ALA A 275 8.95 9.80 -12.42
CA ALA A 275 8.19 10.93 -11.87
C ALA A 275 8.11 10.92 -10.35
N VAL A 276 8.05 9.72 -9.73
CA VAL A 276 7.97 9.56 -8.27
C VAL A 276 8.91 8.47 -7.79
N ILE A 277 9.70 8.78 -6.77
CA ILE A 277 10.55 7.81 -6.09
C ILE A 277 9.97 7.53 -4.71
N SER A 278 9.57 6.27 -4.47
CA SER A 278 9.04 5.83 -3.20
C SER A 278 10.11 5.15 -2.36
N VAL A 279 10.52 5.81 -1.28
CA VAL A 279 11.45 5.30 -0.27
C VAL A 279 10.74 4.27 0.59
N SER A 280 11.18 3.02 0.48
CA SER A 280 10.49 1.87 1.07
C SER A 280 11.48 0.72 1.23
N ASN A 281 11.30 -0.09 2.27
CA ASN A 281 11.95 -1.40 2.42
C ASN A 281 10.91 -2.53 2.50
N HIS A 282 9.79 -2.36 1.79
CA HIS A 282 8.66 -3.28 1.75
C HIS A 282 8.01 -3.51 3.12
N GLY A 283 8.07 -2.53 4.03
CA GLY A 283 7.66 -2.68 5.41
C GLY A 283 8.46 -3.75 6.18
N GLY A 284 9.72 -3.97 5.79
CA GLY A 284 10.65 -4.95 6.37
C GLY A 284 10.37 -6.40 5.97
N ARG A 285 9.80 -6.64 4.78
CA ARG A 285 9.26 -7.96 4.38
C ARG A 285 10.03 -8.68 3.28
N VAL A 286 11.05 -8.04 2.71
CA VAL A 286 11.85 -8.64 1.63
C VAL A 286 13.26 -8.94 2.12
N LEU A 287 14.07 -7.90 2.36
CA LEU A 287 15.39 -8.03 2.95
C LEU A 287 15.30 -7.68 4.43
N ASP A 288 15.78 -8.57 5.31
CA ASP A 288 15.88 -8.26 6.74
C ASP A 288 17.20 -7.53 7.08
N SER A 289 17.28 -6.95 8.28
CA SER A 289 18.43 -6.15 8.76
C SER A 289 18.74 -4.89 7.93
N THR A 290 17.73 -4.31 7.29
CA THR A 290 17.82 -2.99 6.64
C THR A 290 17.62 -1.87 7.68
N PRO A 291 18.16 -0.66 7.41
CA PRO A 291 17.81 0.53 8.21
C PRO A 291 16.33 0.85 8.09
N GLY A 292 15.80 1.59 9.06
CA GLY A 292 14.45 2.14 8.97
C GLY A 292 14.35 3.18 7.85
N VAL A 293 13.20 3.25 7.18
CA VAL A 293 12.98 4.20 6.07
C VAL A 293 13.23 5.66 6.50
N ALA A 294 12.76 6.05 7.68
CA ALA A 294 12.96 7.40 8.21
C ALA A 294 14.45 7.79 8.37
N THR A 295 15.36 6.81 8.50
CA THR A 295 16.82 7.06 8.52
C THR A 295 17.35 7.40 7.13
N MET A 296 16.80 6.79 6.07
CA MET A 296 17.29 6.97 4.69
C MET A 296 16.62 8.13 3.96
N LEU A 297 15.37 8.44 4.31
CA LEU A 297 14.56 9.47 3.68
C LEU A 297 15.27 10.84 3.55
N PRO A 298 15.85 11.44 4.61
CA PRO A 298 16.50 12.75 4.48
C PRO A 298 17.74 12.71 3.56
N LEU A 299 18.48 11.60 3.54
CA LEU A 299 19.65 11.42 2.66
C LEU A 299 19.25 11.36 1.19
N ILE A 300 18.09 10.74 0.90
CA ILE A 300 17.54 10.66 -0.45
C ILE A 300 16.99 12.03 -0.86
N ARG A 301 16.30 12.75 0.03
CA ARG A 301 15.84 14.12 -0.24
C ARG A 301 17.02 15.05 -0.54
N GLU A 302 18.07 15.03 0.28
CA GLU A 302 19.28 15.83 0.06
C GLU A 302 19.89 15.58 -1.31
N LYS A 303 19.92 14.30 -1.74
CA LYS A 303 20.46 13.91 -3.04
C LYS A 303 19.62 14.42 -4.22
N LEU A 304 18.30 14.33 -4.12
CA LEU A 304 17.39 14.64 -5.24
C LEU A 304 16.96 16.11 -5.30
N GLY A 305 17.09 16.86 -4.22
CA GLY A 305 16.54 18.21 -4.10
C GLY A 305 15.00 18.20 -4.17
N ASP A 306 14.38 19.35 -4.45
CA ASP A 306 12.92 19.53 -4.36
C ASP A 306 12.17 19.24 -5.68
N PHE A 307 12.88 18.88 -6.75
CA PHE A 307 12.30 18.75 -8.10
C PHE A 307 11.64 17.40 -8.37
N ILE A 308 12.01 16.36 -7.61
CA ILE A 308 11.45 15.01 -7.73
C ILE A 308 10.48 14.78 -6.58
N THR A 309 9.28 14.30 -6.89
CA THR A 309 8.32 13.87 -5.87
C THR A 309 8.84 12.60 -5.18
N ILE A 310 8.95 12.66 -3.85
CA ILE A 310 9.32 11.53 -3.01
C ILE A 310 8.13 11.12 -2.16
N THR A 311 7.83 9.83 -2.15
CA THR A 311 6.91 9.26 -1.16
C THR A 311 7.66 8.32 -0.22
N ALA A 312 7.10 8.06 0.96
CA ALA A 312 7.73 7.16 1.92
C ALA A 312 6.71 6.26 2.63
N ASP A 313 7.08 5.00 2.86
CA ASP A 313 6.39 4.09 3.79
C ASP A 313 7.34 3.58 4.88
N GLY A 314 6.84 2.72 5.78
CA GLY A 314 7.66 2.09 6.82
C GLY A 314 7.37 2.66 8.20
N GLY A 315 6.70 1.87 9.04
CA GLY A 315 6.49 2.20 10.46
C GLY A 315 5.35 3.18 10.77
N VAL A 316 4.87 3.98 9.80
CA VAL A 316 3.83 5.02 9.99
C VAL A 316 2.50 4.47 10.51
N ARG A 317 1.98 4.98 11.64
CA ARG A 317 0.69 4.57 12.24
C ARG A 317 -0.20 5.72 12.69
N THR A 318 0.36 6.90 12.91
CA THR A 318 -0.32 8.07 13.48
C THR A 318 -0.09 9.32 12.64
N GLY A 319 -0.91 10.36 12.84
CA GLY A 319 -0.68 11.67 12.22
C GLY A 319 0.69 12.27 12.57
N TYR A 320 1.22 11.99 13.77
CA TYR A 320 2.58 12.41 14.14
C TYR A 320 3.65 11.72 13.31
N ASP A 321 3.47 10.44 12.97
CA ASP A 321 4.40 9.73 12.10
C ASP A 321 4.37 10.30 10.67
N VAL A 322 3.18 10.70 10.19
CA VAL A 322 3.02 11.40 8.91
C VAL A 322 3.79 12.73 8.95
N LEU A 323 3.57 13.56 9.98
CA LEU A 323 4.29 14.84 10.15
C LEU A 323 5.80 14.65 10.15
N LYS A 324 6.31 13.62 10.85
CA LYS A 324 7.75 13.30 10.87
C LYS A 324 8.27 12.94 9.49
N MET A 325 7.56 12.08 8.74
CA MET A 325 7.97 11.70 7.38
C MET A 325 7.97 12.91 6.43
N LEU A 326 6.96 13.78 6.52
CA LEU A 326 6.93 15.02 5.74
C LEU A 326 8.10 15.94 6.09
N ALA A 327 8.38 16.14 7.39
CA ALA A 327 9.50 16.96 7.86
C ALA A 327 10.88 16.39 7.45
N LEU A 328 10.98 15.07 7.24
CA LEU A 328 12.18 14.41 6.72
C LEU A 328 12.33 14.52 5.19
N GLY A 329 11.34 15.08 4.49
CA GLY A 329 11.39 15.35 3.06
C GLY A 329 10.53 14.45 2.18
N ALA A 330 9.54 13.74 2.72
CA ALA A 330 8.49 13.12 1.88
C ALA A 330 7.46 14.18 1.45
N ASP A 331 6.95 14.07 0.22
CA ASP A 331 5.84 14.87 -0.29
C ASP A 331 4.48 14.21 0.00
N ALA A 332 4.47 12.88 0.11
CA ALA A 332 3.31 12.13 0.59
C ALA A 332 3.73 10.82 1.29
N VAL A 333 2.88 10.34 2.18
CA VAL A 333 3.18 9.22 3.07
C VAL A 333 2.25 8.05 2.82
N PHE A 334 2.81 6.85 2.80
CA PHE A 334 2.10 5.63 2.44
C PHE A 334 1.73 4.78 3.67
N LEU A 335 0.49 4.31 3.73
CA LEU A 335 -0.01 3.40 4.77
C LEU A 335 -0.18 1.98 4.22
N GLY A 336 0.48 1.00 4.86
CA GLY A 336 0.44 -0.40 4.43
C GLY A 336 -0.49 -1.29 5.28
N ARG A 337 0.06 -1.83 6.38
CA ARG A 337 -0.61 -2.86 7.19
C ARG A 337 -2.00 -2.48 7.69
N ASP A 338 -2.22 -1.20 8.00
CA ASP A 338 -3.54 -0.73 8.48
C ASP A 338 -4.59 -0.70 7.38
N ILE A 339 -4.20 -0.54 6.12
CA ILE A 339 -5.12 -0.65 4.98
C ILE A 339 -5.63 -2.09 4.84
N ILE A 340 -4.73 -3.08 4.96
CA ILE A 340 -5.13 -4.49 4.96
C ILE A 340 -6.08 -4.78 6.12
N ARG A 341 -5.78 -4.28 7.32
CA ARG A 341 -6.64 -4.47 8.51
C ARG A 341 -8.00 -3.82 8.33
N ALA A 342 -8.04 -2.61 7.80
CA ALA A 342 -9.29 -1.90 7.55
C ALA A 342 -10.16 -2.68 6.55
N ALA A 343 -9.60 -3.03 5.40
CA ALA A 343 -10.32 -3.72 4.34
C ALA A 343 -10.81 -5.11 4.79
N VAL A 344 -9.94 -5.90 5.44
CA VAL A 344 -10.36 -7.20 5.99
C VAL A 344 -11.42 -7.03 7.08
N GLY A 345 -11.27 -6.04 7.96
CA GLY A 345 -12.17 -5.82 9.08
C GLY A 345 -13.57 -5.43 8.65
N ALA A 346 -13.70 -4.46 7.75
CA ALA A 346 -14.95 -3.75 7.51
C ALA A 346 -15.28 -3.48 6.05
N GLY A 347 -14.47 -3.95 5.10
CA GLY A 347 -14.61 -3.61 3.70
C GLY A 347 -13.61 -2.57 3.27
#